data_AF-A0A7S3MZN1-F1
#
_entry.id   AF-A0A7S3MZN1-F1
#
_cell.length_a   1.000
_cell.length_b   1.000
_cell.length_c   1.000
_cell.angle_alpha   90.00
_cell.angle_beta   90.00
_cell.angle_gamma   90.00
#
_symmetry.space_group_name_H-M   'P 1'
#
loop_
_entity.id
_entity.type
_entity.pdbx_description
1 polymer ?
#
loop_
_entity_poly.entity_id
_entity_poly.type
_entity_poly.pdbx_seq_one_letter_code
_entity_poly.pdbx_strand_id
1 'polypeptide(L)'
;RGSCGRYTMELGYKGWMEFNKAQRIHYNYLESISQILCMMLICGLQFPIVTATIGAVYLAARLWFQIGYMVLGPRGRMYAVPFVMLTQFGFPVFTMVSLGYLASKGSSTIAEAEIVAQEMLKAD
;
A
#
# COMPACT_ATOMS: atom_id res chain seq x y z
N ARG A 1 -1.20 34.14 -0.25
CA ARG A 1 -2.51 33.46 -0.43
C ARG A 1 -2.31 31.96 -0.23
N GLY A 2 -3.07 31.33 0.67
CA GLY A 2 -3.42 29.90 0.60
C GLY A 2 -2.61 28.90 1.44
N SER A 3 -2.88 28.82 2.74
CA SER A 3 -3.37 27.60 3.41
C SER A 3 -3.78 27.95 4.84
N CYS A 4 -5.00 27.55 5.17
CA CYS A 4 -5.90 28.10 6.16
C CYS A 4 -5.73 27.49 7.55
N GLY A 5 -5.98 28.31 8.58
CA GLY A 5 -6.21 27.86 9.95
C GLY A 5 -6.04 29.01 10.93
N ARG A 6 -7.12 29.39 11.65
CA ARG A 6 -7.07 30.39 12.75
C ARG A 6 -5.89 30.14 13.70
N TYR A 7 -5.57 28.87 13.97
CA TYR A 7 -4.46 28.43 14.82
C TYR A 7 -3.05 28.73 14.28
N THR A 8 -2.86 28.86 12.96
CA THR A 8 -1.52 29.16 12.39
C THR A 8 -1.15 30.64 12.48
N MET A 9 -2.13 31.53 12.66
CA MET A 9 -1.91 32.96 12.86
C MET A 9 -1.47 33.28 14.30
N GLU A 10 -1.88 32.46 15.28
CA GLU A 10 -1.52 32.62 16.69
C GLU A 10 -0.13 32.04 17.03
N LEU A 11 0.35 31.04 16.28
CA LEU A 11 1.62 30.35 16.54
C LEU A 11 2.88 31.04 15.93
N GLY A 12 2.73 32.14 15.19
CA GLY A 12 3.83 32.81 14.49
C GLY A 12 4.43 32.04 13.30
N TYR A 13 5.42 32.64 12.61
CA TYR A 13 5.99 32.11 11.36
C TYR A 13 6.54 30.67 11.47
N LYS A 14 7.13 30.34 12.63
CA LYS A 14 7.70 29.02 12.89
C LYS A 14 6.61 27.94 12.93
N GLY A 15 5.52 28.17 13.66
CA GLY A 15 4.42 27.20 13.74
C GLY A 15 3.65 27.06 12.44
N TRP A 16 3.47 28.14 11.68
CA TRP A 16 2.90 28.06 10.33
C TRP A 16 3.74 27.15 9.42
N MET A 17 5.07 27.25 9.47
CA MET A 17 5.96 26.45 8.64
C MET A 17 6.00 24.98 9.05
N GLU A 18 5.91 24.66 10.34
CA GLU A 18 5.79 23.27 10.82
C GLU A 18 4.44 22.65 10.43
N PHE A 19 3.35 23.40 10.53
CA PHE A 19 2.03 22.93 10.11
C PHE A 19 1.97 22.61 8.61
N ASN A 20 2.50 23.49 7.75
CA ASN A 20 2.55 23.23 6.30
C ASN A 20 3.42 22.00 5.96
N LYS A 21 4.53 21.80 6.69
CA LYS A 21 5.35 20.58 6.54
C LYS A 21 4.57 19.34 6.93
N ALA A 22 3.85 19.38 8.05
CA ALA A 22 3.02 18.26 8.51
C ALA A 22 1.91 17.92 7.50
N GLN A 23 1.23 18.92 6.95
CA GLN A 23 0.23 18.69 5.89
C GLN A 23 0.83 18.01 4.66
N ARG A 24 1.98 18.47 4.17
CA ARG A 24 2.63 17.84 3.00
C ARG A 24 2.98 16.37 3.26
N ILE A 25 3.41 16.04 4.47
CA ILE A 25 3.70 14.65 4.86
C ILE A 25 2.40 13.83 4.89
N HIS A 26 1.32 14.42 5.42
CA HIS A 26 0.02 13.76 5.48
C HIS A 26 -0.55 13.47 4.08
N TYR A 27 -0.47 14.43 3.15
CA TYR A 27 -0.87 14.21 1.76
C TYR A 27 -0.02 13.15 1.07
N ASN A 28 1.30 13.14 1.26
CA ASN A 28 2.16 12.08 0.70
C ASN A 28 1.83 10.68 1.26
N TYR A 29 1.38 10.61 2.51
CA TYR A 29 0.88 9.37 3.09
C TYR A 29 -0.44 8.94 2.45
N LEU A 30 -1.38 9.87 2.25
CA LEU A 30 -2.68 9.60 1.62
C LEU A 30 -2.56 9.13 0.16
N GLU A 31 -1.61 9.68 -0.60
CA GLU A 31 -1.33 9.24 -1.97
C GLU A 31 -0.87 7.77 -2.04
N SER A 32 -0.23 7.30 -0.99
CA SER A 32 0.36 5.96 -0.93
C SER A 32 -0.58 4.93 -0.30
N ILE A 33 -1.36 5.33 0.71
CA ILE A 33 -2.20 4.40 1.48
C ILE A 33 -3.35 3.85 0.64
N SER A 34 -3.95 4.69 -0.22
CA SER A 34 -5.06 4.27 -1.10
C SER A 34 -4.61 3.16 -2.06
N GLN A 35 -3.46 3.35 -2.71
CA GLN A 35 -2.88 2.35 -3.61
C GLN A 35 -2.59 1.04 -2.89
N ILE A 36 -1.94 1.08 -1.72
CA ILE A 36 -1.57 -0.13 -0.96
C ILE A 36 -2.80 -0.85 -0.42
N LEU A 37 -3.84 -0.13 0.04
CA LEU A 37 -5.09 -0.73 0.48
C LEU A 37 -5.80 -1.47 -0.65
N CYS A 38 -5.91 -0.87 -1.84
CA CYS A 38 -6.51 -1.54 -2.99
C CYS A 38 -5.77 -2.84 -3.34
N MET A 39 -4.44 -2.80 -3.34
CA MET A 39 -3.60 -3.98 -3.62
C MET A 39 -3.70 -5.05 -2.53
N MET A 40 -3.75 -4.67 -1.25
CA MET A 40 -3.96 -5.59 -0.14
C MET A 40 -5.32 -6.29 -0.21
N LEU A 41 -6.38 -5.57 -0.58
CA LEU A 41 -7.72 -6.18 -0.71
C LEU A 41 -7.75 -7.22 -1.83
N ILE A 42 -7.14 -6.92 -2.99
CA ILE A 42 -7.10 -7.85 -4.14
C ILE A 42 -6.23 -9.08 -3.82
N CYS A 43 -5.04 -8.90 -3.25
CA CYS A 43 -4.12 -10.01 -2.97
C CYS A 43 -4.55 -10.82 -1.73
N GLY A 44 -5.14 -10.16 -0.73
CA GLY A 44 -5.60 -10.78 0.52
C GLY A 44 -6.72 -11.79 0.33
N LEU A 45 -7.50 -11.68 -0.75
CA LEU A 45 -8.50 -12.68 -1.16
C LEU A 45 -7.87 -14.05 -1.48
N GLN A 46 -6.67 -14.06 -2.05
CA GLN A 46 -5.98 -15.29 -2.48
C GLN A 46 -4.95 -15.77 -1.46
N PHE A 47 -4.16 -14.84 -0.90
CA PHE A 47 -3.08 -15.13 0.04
C PHE A 47 -3.19 -14.25 1.29
N PRO A 48 -4.13 -14.54 2.20
CA PRO A 48 -4.42 -13.67 3.35
C PRO A 48 -3.23 -13.53 4.31
N ILE A 49 -2.52 -14.63 4.59
CA ILE A 49 -1.39 -14.64 5.55
C ILE A 49 -0.21 -13.83 5.01
N VAL A 50 0.16 -14.03 3.73
CA VAL A 50 1.29 -13.34 3.11
C VAL A 50 1.00 -11.84 2.94
N THR A 51 -0.24 -11.51 2.55
CA THR A 51 -0.67 -10.11 2.44
C THR A 51 -0.62 -9.41 3.80
N ALA A 52 -1.08 -10.08 4.87
CA ALA A 52 -1.08 -9.52 6.21
C ALA A 52 0.34 -9.26 6.74
N THR A 53 1.29 -10.18 6.53
CA THR A 53 2.68 -9.99 6.99
C THR A 53 3.35 -8.83 6.27
N ILE A 54 3.20 -8.73 4.95
CA ILE A 54 3.81 -7.62 4.19
C ILE A 54 3.14 -6.29 4.53
N GLY A 55 1.82 -6.26 4.72
CA GLY A 55 1.09 -5.08 5.19
C GLY A 55 1.58 -4.60 6.56
N ALA A 56 1.84 -5.52 7.49
CA ALA A 56 2.40 -5.21 8.81
C ALA A 56 3.81 -4.61 8.70
N VAL A 57 4.67 -5.16 7.83
CA VAL A 57 6.01 -4.63 7.57
C VAL A 57 5.94 -3.23 6.97
N TYR A 58 5.05 -2.98 6.02
CA TYR A 58 4.83 -1.63 5.45
C TYR A 58 4.37 -0.64 6.53
N LEU A 59 3.44 -1.04 7.41
CA LEU A 59 2.97 -0.20 8.50
C LEU A 59 4.12 0.15 9.47
N ALA A 60 4.92 -0.83 9.86
CA ALA A 60 6.09 -0.64 10.73
C ALA A 60 7.13 0.29 10.09
N ALA A 61 7.46 0.10 8.81
CA ALA A 61 8.37 0.98 8.07
C ALA A 61 7.84 2.42 7.98
N ARG A 62 6.52 2.60 7.82
CA ARG A 62 5.88 3.92 7.80
C ARG A 62 5.91 4.61 9.15
N LEU A 63 5.64 3.89 10.24
CA LEU A 63 5.75 4.43 11.60
C LEU A 63 7.19 4.83 11.91
N TRP A 64 8.16 3.99 11.55
CA TRP A 64 9.58 4.31 11.68
C TRP A 64 9.96 5.59 10.91
N PHE A 65 9.47 5.74 9.68
CA PHE A 65 9.71 6.92 8.86
C PHE A 65 9.15 8.21 9.51
N GLN A 66 7.93 8.16 10.06
CA GLN A 66 7.29 9.31 10.70
C GLN A 66 7.99 9.68 12.02
N ILE A 67 8.33 8.70 12.85
CA ILE A 67 9.05 8.90 14.12
C ILE A 67 10.45 9.46 13.83
N GLY A 68 11.17 8.90 12.87
CA GLY A 68 12.48 9.41 12.46
C GLY A 68 12.44 10.84 11.94
N TYR A 69 11.35 11.23 11.27
CA TYR A 69 11.13 12.61 10.82
C TYR A 69 10.88 13.58 11.99
N MET A 70 10.14 13.16 13.01
CA MET A 70 9.84 13.99 14.19
C MET A 70 11.05 14.14 15.13
N VAL A 71 11.86 13.10 15.31
CA VAL A 71 12.95 13.10 16.30
C VAL A 71 14.26 13.66 15.75
N LEU A 72 14.62 13.36 14.51
CA LEU A 72 15.94 13.66 13.91
C LEU A 72 15.89 14.73 12.80
N GLY A 73 14.72 15.31 12.56
CA GLY A 73 14.51 16.29 11.50
C GLY A 73 14.74 15.73 10.09
N PRO A 74 14.99 16.59 9.07
CA PRO A 74 15.00 16.18 7.66
C PRO A 74 16.07 15.15 7.29
N ARG A 75 17.16 15.03 8.06
CA ARG A 75 18.22 14.03 7.85
C ARG A 75 17.83 12.64 8.35
N GLY A 76 17.02 12.55 9.42
CA GLY A 76 16.50 11.28 9.93
C GLY A 76 15.62 10.52 8.93
N ARG A 77 15.08 11.24 7.94
CA ARG A 77 14.27 10.68 6.86
C ARG A 77 15.06 9.69 5.99
N MET A 78 16.35 9.98 5.72
CA MET A 78 17.13 9.27 4.70
C MET A 78 17.29 7.77 4.97
N TYR A 79 17.33 7.36 6.23
CA TYR A 79 17.50 5.95 6.58
C TYR A 79 16.25 5.11 6.34
N ALA A 80 15.06 5.71 6.45
CA ALA A 80 13.79 5.01 6.29
C ALA A 80 13.22 5.12 4.86
N VAL A 81 13.66 6.10 4.06
CA VAL A 81 13.27 6.23 2.63
C VAL A 81 13.46 4.94 1.83
N PRO A 82 14.62 4.25 1.85
CA PRO A 82 14.82 3.06 1.03
C PRO A 82 13.87 1.91 1.42
N PHE A 83 13.57 1.74 2.71
CA PHE A 83 12.63 0.72 3.17
C PHE A 83 11.19 1.02 2.75
N VAL A 84 10.76 2.28 2.83
CA VAL A 84 9.44 2.71 2.38
C VAL A 84 9.32 2.59 0.86
N MET A 85 10.34 3.01 0.10
CA MET A 85 10.36 2.89 -1.36
C MET A 85 10.32 1.43 -1.81
N LEU A 86 11.06 0.55 -1.14
CA LEU A 86 11.11 -0.88 -1.48
C LEU A 86 9.77 -1.57 -1.21
N THR A 87 9.09 -1.25 -0.11
CA THR A 87 7.74 -1.77 0.14
C THR A 87 6.68 -1.13 -0.77
N GLN A 88 6.77 0.18 -1.02
CA GLN A 88 5.85 0.92 -1.88
C GLN A 88 5.84 0.40 -3.33
N PHE A 89 7.02 0.14 -3.91
CA PHE A 89 7.15 -0.34 -5.28
C PHE A 89 7.23 -1.86 -5.40
N GLY A 90 7.72 -2.56 -4.36
CA GLY A 90 7.80 -4.02 -4.36
C GLY A 90 6.45 -4.71 -4.17
N PHE A 91 5.56 -4.13 -3.36
CA PHE A 91 4.25 -4.73 -3.10
C PHE A 91 3.34 -4.82 -4.33
N PRO A 92 3.24 -3.78 -5.20
CA PRO A 92 2.53 -3.86 -6.48
C PRO A 92 3.07 -4.94 -7.44
N VAL A 93 4.38 -5.17 -7.44
CA VAL A 93 4.99 -6.22 -8.28
C VAL A 93 4.59 -7.60 -7.76
N PHE A 94 4.57 -7.80 -6.44
CA PHE A 94 4.08 -9.03 -5.83
C PHE A 94 2.60 -9.28 -6.14
N THR A 95 1.75 -8.25 -6.09
CA THR A 95 0.33 -8.41 -6.43
C THR A 95 0.11 -8.73 -7.89
N MET A 96 0.93 -8.21 -8.81
CA MET A 96 0.87 -8.59 -10.23
C MET A 96 1.18 -10.09 -10.45
N VAL A 97 2.19 -10.64 -9.75
CA VAL A 97 2.52 -12.07 -9.83
C VAL A 97 1.40 -12.92 -9.23
N SER A 98 0.85 -12.51 -8.08
CA SER A 98 -0.29 -13.19 -7.45
C SER A 98 -1.52 -13.23 -8.37
N LEU A 99 -1.78 -12.16 -9.12
CA LEU A 99 -2.88 -12.09 -10.07
C LEU A 99 -2.65 -13.02 -11.27
N GLY A 100 -1.41 -13.09 -11.77
CA GLY A 100 -1.03 -14.04 -12.83
C GLY A 100 -1.22 -15.50 -12.43
N TYR A 101 -0.84 -15.85 -11.19
CA TYR A 101 -1.07 -17.18 -10.65
C TYR A 101 -2.57 -17.51 -10.54
N LEU A 102 -3.39 -16.56 -10.08
CA LEU A 102 -4.85 -16.71 -10.04
C LEU A 102 -5.43 -16.96 -11.44
N ALA A 103 -5.02 -16.17 -12.44
CA ALA A 103 -5.50 -16.31 -13.81
C ALA A 103 -5.18 -17.71 -14.37
N SER A 104 -3.97 -18.22 -14.13
CA SER A 104 -3.57 -19.56 -14.56
C SER A 104 -4.39 -20.69 -13.89
N LYS A 105 -4.69 -20.53 -12.60
CA LYS A 105 -5.52 -21.47 -11.84
C LYS A 105 -6.97 -21.44 -12.31
N GLY A 106 -7.50 -20.25 -12.62
CA GLY A 106 -8.85 -20.08 -13.15
C GLY A 106 -9.05 -20.82 -14.47
N SER A 107 -8.13 -20.67 -15.42
CA SER A 107 -8.24 -21.30 -16.74
C SER A 107 -8.23 -22.83 -16.69
N SER A 108 -7.47 -23.43 -15.77
CA SER A 108 -7.45 -24.89 -15.60
C SER A 108 -8.76 -25.43 -15.03
N THR A 109 -9.35 -24.77 -14.04
CA THR A 109 -10.68 -25.15 -13.52
C THR A 109 -11.79 -25.05 -14.57
N ILE A 110 -11.72 -24.06 -15.47
CA ILE A 110 -12.72 -23.92 -16.54
C ILE A 110 -12.57 -25.06 -17.56
N ALA A 111 -11.33 -25.39 -17.94
CA ALA A 111 -11.08 -26.49 -18.86
C ALA A 111 -11.54 -27.84 -18.28
N GLU A 112 -11.30 -28.10 -17.00
CA GLU A 112 -11.79 -29.31 -16.32
C GLU A 112 -13.32 -29.37 -16.29
N ALA A 113 -13.99 -28.25 -16.01
CA ALA A 113 -15.45 -28.18 -16.00
C ALA A 113 -16.07 -28.42 -17.39
N GLU A 114 -15.45 -27.90 -18.46
CA GLU A 114 -15.89 -28.14 -19.84
C GLU A 114 -15.74 -29.62 -20.25
N ILE A 115 -14.64 -30.27 -19.84
CA ILE A 115 -14.41 -31.70 -20.10
C ILE A 115 -15.49 -32.54 -19.40
N VAL A 116 -15.77 -32.28 -18.13
CA VAL A 116 -16.81 -32.99 -17.38
C VAL A 116 -18.20 -32.77 -17.98
N ALA A 117 -18.51 -31.53 -18.42
CA ALA A 117 -19.77 -31.25 -19.09
C ALA A 117 -19.91 -31.99 -20.43
N GLN A 118 -18.81 -32.13 -21.19
CA GLN A 118 -18.76 -32.93 -22.41
C GLN A 118 -18.92 -34.43 -22.15
N GLU A 119 -18.38 -34.95 -21.05
CA GLU A 119 -18.58 -36.35 -20.66
C GLU A 119 -20.03 -36.62 -20.24
N MET A 120 -20.65 -35.73 -19.47
CA MET A 120 -22.07 -35.81 -19.08
C MET A 120 -22.99 -35.83 -20.32
N LEU A 121 -22.74 -34.95 -21.30
CA LEU A 121 -23.52 -34.89 -22.55
C LEU A 121 -23.38 -36.14 -23.43
N LYS A 122 -22.30 -36.91 -23.30
CA LYS A 122 -22.09 -38.16 -24.05
C LYS A 122 -22.66 -39.39 -23.32
N ALA A 123 -23.03 -39.24 -22.04
CA ALA A 123 -23.53 -40.32 -21.20
C ALA A 123 -25.07 -40.45 -21.22
N ASP A 124 -25.78 -39.40 -21.68
CA ASP A 124 -27.22 -39.42 -22.04
C ASP A 124 -27.44 -39.79 -23.52
#